data_AF-A0A2S4Y6P1-F1
#
_entry.id   AF-A0A2S4Y6P1-F1
#
_cell.length_a   1.000
_cell.length_b   1.000
_cell.length_c   1.000
_cell.angle_alpha   90.00
_cell.angle_beta   90.00
_cell.angle_gamma   90.00
#
_symmetry.space_group_name_H-M   'P 1'
#
loop_
_entity.id
_entity.type
_entity.pdbx_description
1 polymer ?
#
loop_
_entity_poly.entity_id
_entity_poly.type
_entity_poly.pdbx_seq_one_letter_code
_entity_poly.pdbx_strand_id
1 'polypeptide(L)'
;MLWQPGQRGLPIVEPPDFTAGQPTGTYDGLVYAPYVLAASWHTLAQRRDPDGIVRLQTPRDSAWALESVYGEAIQGAGPVQALLDRTRSAYRDALAEEALQAEARLFLPFTRRRRTPVATYDLASGNNQGDGDKGGVTGIAAVSRLGEDSVDCLILYQQPNGTITYDHKGVQRADLGQRSPSHDVTAYRRQQKDLLANTLALPARWWDGRDGLQPIADWHHHPQPALRNKPVILLSPVGTCLSGPVGKLRYDHTTGLERL
;
A
#
# COMPACT_ATOMS: atom_id res chain seq x y z
N MET A 1 -4.57 16.55 -3.38
CA MET A 1 -4.77 18.01 -3.59
C MET A 1 -5.68 18.52 -2.48
N LEU A 2 -5.11 19.07 -1.39
CA LEU A 2 -5.77 19.53 -0.15
C LEU A 2 -6.77 20.71 -0.32
N TRP A 3 -7.11 21.09 -1.55
CA TRP A 3 -7.76 22.36 -1.88
C TRP A 3 -9.07 22.24 -2.67
N GLN A 4 -9.68 21.06 -2.74
CA GLN A 4 -11.04 20.96 -3.27
C GLN A 4 -12.05 21.26 -2.15
N PRO A 5 -12.69 22.44 -2.16
CA PRO A 5 -13.70 22.76 -1.15
C PRO A 5 -14.93 21.88 -1.38
N GLY A 6 -15.32 21.14 -0.35
CA GLY A 6 -16.60 20.47 -0.25
C GLY A 6 -17.70 21.43 0.19
N GLN A 7 -18.77 20.87 0.76
CA GLN A 7 -19.88 21.67 1.27
C GLN A 7 -19.39 22.69 2.32
N ARG A 8 -19.92 23.91 2.25
CA ARG A 8 -19.61 25.02 3.18
C ARG A 8 -18.15 25.51 3.14
N GLY A 9 -17.40 25.20 2.07
CA GLY A 9 -16.01 25.66 1.90
C GLY A 9 -14.98 24.90 2.73
N LEU A 10 -15.37 23.77 3.31
CA LEU A 10 -14.49 22.89 4.10
C LEU A 10 -13.74 21.91 3.19
N PRO A 11 -12.54 21.43 3.57
CA PRO A 11 -11.87 20.40 2.81
C PRO A 11 -12.65 19.08 2.88
N ILE A 12 -12.66 18.35 1.77
CA ILE A 12 -13.04 16.93 1.76
C ILE A 12 -11.82 16.14 2.25
N VAL A 13 -11.98 15.34 3.30
CA VAL A 13 -10.85 14.65 3.97
C VAL A 13 -11.05 13.14 4.08
N GLU A 14 -12.29 12.68 3.87
CA GLU A 14 -12.63 11.27 3.90
C GLU A 14 -12.14 10.56 2.63
N PRO A 15 -11.71 9.28 2.73
CA PRO A 15 -11.40 8.48 1.55
C PRO A 15 -12.62 8.35 0.63
N PRO A 16 -12.42 8.10 -0.67
CA PRO A 16 -13.52 7.86 -1.59
C PRO A 16 -14.29 6.59 -1.18
N ASP A 17 -15.61 6.67 -1.12
CA ASP A 17 -16.46 5.48 -1.01
C ASP A 17 -16.59 4.82 -2.40
N PHE A 18 -15.97 3.65 -2.57
CA PHE A 18 -16.01 2.88 -3.81
C PHE A 18 -17.26 1.98 -3.94
N THR A 19 -18.11 1.96 -2.93
CA THR A 19 -19.36 1.16 -2.90
C THR A 19 -20.59 2.01 -3.21
N ALA A 20 -20.59 3.28 -2.80
CA ALA A 20 -21.56 4.27 -3.26
C ALA A 20 -21.21 4.69 -4.70
N GLY A 21 -22.15 4.59 -5.63
CA GLY A 21 -21.93 4.78 -7.08
C GLY A 21 -21.37 6.14 -7.54
N GLN A 22 -21.08 7.07 -6.63
CA GLN A 22 -20.20 8.22 -6.87
C GLN A 22 -19.18 8.32 -5.73
N PRO A 23 -17.87 8.33 -6.00
CA PRO A 23 -16.86 8.50 -4.97
C PRO A 23 -16.94 9.92 -4.39
N THR A 24 -17.70 10.10 -3.32
CA THR A 24 -17.60 11.28 -2.47
C THR A 24 -16.42 11.08 -1.54
N GLY A 25 -15.32 11.81 -1.75
CA GLY A 25 -14.10 11.71 -0.93
C GLY A 25 -12.87 12.24 -1.66
N THR A 26 -11.71 12.20 -0.99
CA THR A 26 -10.40 12.56 -1.53
C THR A 26 -9.46 11.37 -1.51
N TYR A 27 -8.70 11.16 -2.58
CA TYR A 27 -7.66 10.13 -2.62
C TYR A 27 -6.59 10.32 -1.54
N ASP A 28 -6.36 11.56 -1.07
CA ASP A 28 -5.43 11.82 0.03
C ASP A 28 -5.89 11.10 1.32
N GLY A 29 -7.21 10.91 1.50
CA GLY A 29 -7.82 10.22 2.64
C GLY A 29 -7.62 8.70 2.63
N LEU A 30 -7.14 8.12 1.51
CA LEU A 30 -6.69 6.72 1.46
C LEU A 30 -5.30 6.52 2.08
N VAL A 31 -4.51 7.59 2.13
CA VAL A 31 -3.11 7.55 2.58
C VAL A 31 -2.96 8.17 3.96
N TYR A 32 -3.65 9.29 4.19
CA TYR A 32 -3.55 10.06 5.42
C TYR A 32 -4.84 9.98 6.22
N ALA A 33 -4.72 9.97 7.55
CA ALA A 33 -5.87 10.01 8.43
C ALA A 33 -6.70 11.29 8.19
N PRO A 34 -8.04 11.20 8.03
CA PRO A 34 -8.89 12.35 7.77
C PRO A 34 -8.74 13.49 8.80
N TYR A 35 -8.52 13.15 10.08
CA TYR A 35 -8.26 14.14 11.12
C TYR A 35 -6.97 14.92 10.85
N VAL A 36 -5.89 14.25 10.47
CA VAL A 36 -4.59 14.89 10.19
C VAL A 36 -4.70 15.82 8.99
N LEU A 37 -5.45 15.43 7.94
CA LEU A 37 -5.74 16.31 6.79
C LEU A 37 -6.54 17.55 7.21
N ALA A 38 -7.62 17.36 7.99
CA ALA A 38 -8.46 18.46 8.47
C ALA A 38 -7.71 19.41 9.40
N ALA A 39 -6.95 18.87 10.34
CA ALA A 39 -6.11 19.59 11.29
C ALA A 39 -5.04 20.41 10.56
N SER A 40 -4.31 19.77 9.64
CA SER A 40 -3.26 20.43 8.84
C SER A 40 -3.84 21.56 8.00
N TRP A 41 -4.97 21.32 7.32
CA TRP A 41 -5.65 22.37 6.56
C TRP A 41 -6.05 23.53 7.47
N HIS A 42 -6.65 23.26 8.62
CA HIS A 42 -7.10 24.31 9.53
C HIS A 42 -5.94 25.15 10.06
N THR A 43 -4.88 24.51 10.54
CA THR A 43 -3.66 25.16 11.04
C THR A 43 -3.02 26.05 9.98
N LEU A 44 -2.94 25.58 8.73
CA LEU A 44 -2.37 26.36 7.63
C LEU A 44 -3.31 27.49 7.19
N ALA A 45 -4.62 27.27 7.18
CA ALA A 45 -5.62 28.27 6.81
C ALA A 45 -5.63 29.45 7.79
N GLN A 46 -5.42 29.21 9.09
CA GLN A 46 -5.29 30.27 10.09
C GLN A 46 -4.06 31.16 9.91
N ARG A 47 -3.01 30.62 9.27
CA ARG A 47 -1.72 31.31 9.05
C ARG A 47 -1.60 31.91 7.65
N ARG A 48 -2.66 31.79 6.85
CA ARG A 48 -2.71 32.30 5.48
C ARG A 48 -2.69 33.83 5.51
N ASP A 49 -1.78 34.43 4.76
CA ASP A 49 -1.76 35.88 4.58
C ASP A 49 -2.93 36.35 3.67
N PRO A 50 -3.16 37.67 3.55
CA PRO A 50 -4.21 38.21 2.67
C PRO A 50 -4.06 37.80 1.19
N ASP A 51 -2.84 37.53 0.74
CA ASP A 51 -2.52 37.07 -0.62
C ASP A 51 -2.79 35.58 -0.81
N GLY A 52 -3.15 34.88 0.26
CA GLY A 52 -3.48 33.48 0.24
C GLY A 52 -2.28 32.53 0.36
N ILE A 53 -1.10 33.04 0.72
CA ILE A 53 0.15 32.31 0.83
C ILE A 53 0.43 31.97 2.30
N VAL A 54 0.98 30.78 2.55
CA VAL A 54 1.50 30.38 3.87
C VAL A 54 3.02 30.38 3.78
N ARG A 55 3.67 31.20 4.60
CA ARG A 55 5.14 31.29 4.69
C ARG A 55 5.62 30.63 5.97
N LEU A 56 6.44 29.59 5.83
CA LEU A 56 7.04 28.85 6.93
C LEU A 56 8.56 28.99 6.84
N GLN A 57 9.21 29.22 7.98
CA GLN A 57 10.65 29.31 8.12
C GLN A 57 11.15 28.11 8.92
N THR A 58 11.87 27.20 8.28
CA THR A 58 12.56 26.10 8.96
C THR A 58 13.91 26.55 9.52
N PRO A 59 14.31 26.13 10.73
CA PRO A 59 13.62 25.18 11.63
C PRO A 59 12.57 25.83 12.56
N ARG A 60 12.52 27.17 12.61
CA ARG A 60 11.71 27.95 13.57
C ARG A 60 10.25 27.49 13.68
N ASP A 61 9.61 27.23 12.54
CA ASP A 61 8.18 26.88 12.48
C ASP A 61 7.89 25.37 12.57
N SER A 62 8.92 24.51 12.61
CA SER A 62 8.74 23.06 12.53
C SER A 62 8.05 22.49 13.77
N ALA A 63 8.50 22.88 14.97
CA ALA A 63 7.92 22.41 16.23
C ALA A 63 6.46 22.84 16.35
N TRP A 64 6.16 24.12 16.09
CA TRP A 64 4.80 24.65 16.08
C TRP A 64 3.90 23.88 15.11
N ALA A 65 4.35 23.62 13.89
CA ALA A 65 3.52 22.94 12.88
C ALA A 65 3.15 21.52 13.32
N LEU A 66 4.10 20.79 13.92
CA LEU A 66 3.85 19.45 14.44
C LEU A 66 2.95 19.47 15.68
N GLU A 67 3.25 20.30 16.66
CA GLU A 67 2.47 20.43 17.90
C GLU A 67 1.05 20.91 17.63
N SER A 68 0.85 21.78 16.65
CA SER A 68 -0.47 22.27 16.26
C SER A 68 -1.38 21.17 15.70
N VAL A 69 -0.82 20.14 15.07
CA VAL A 69 -1.59 19.05 14.45
C VAL A 69 -1.70 17.83 15.37
N TYR A 70 -0.59 17.45 16.02
CA TYR A 70 -0.48 16.21 16.78
C TYR A 70 -0.53 16.39 18.30
N GLY A 71 -0.46 17.62 18.79
CA GLY A 71 -0.53 17.94 20.21
C GLY A 71 -1.95 17.87 20.76
N GLU A 72 -2.37 18.93 21.43
CA GLU A 72 -3.71 19.00 22.00
C GLU A 72 -4.82 19.11 20.93
N ALA A 73 -6.05 18.99 21.41
CA ALA A 73 -7.25 19.19 20.61
C ALA A 73 -7.24 20.56 19.91
N ILE A 74 -7.15 20.57 18.58
CA ILE A 74 -7.40 21.80 17.83
C ILE A 74 -8.84 22.24 18.07
N GLN A 75 -8.99 23.52 18.42
CA GLN A 75 -10.29 24.18 18.54
C GLN A 75 -10.54 25.02 17.29
N GLY A 76 -11.66 24.78 16.63
CA GLY A 76 -12.20 25.60 15.55
C GLY A 76 -13.50 26.28 15.95
N ALA A 77 -14.21 26.83 14.96
CA ALA A 77 -15.53 27.40 15.16
C ALA A 77 -16.54 26.83 14.15
N GLY A 78 -17.78 26.66 14.60
CA GLY A 78 -18.91 26.28 13.74
C GLY A 78 -18.64 25.02 12.90
N PRO A 79 -18.80 25.06 11.57
CA PRO A 79 -18.59 23.89 10.70
C PRO A 79 -17.19 23.27 10.78
N VAL A 80 -16.15 24.06 11.08
CA VAL A 80 -14.79 23.55 11.21
C VAL A 80 -14.65 22.71 12.47
N GLN A 81 -15.22 23.16 13.59
CA GLN A 81 -15.22 22.39 14.84
C GLN A 81 -15.90 21.04 14.63
N ALA A 82 -17.06 21.03 13.96
CA ALA A 82 -17.78 19.81 13.65
C ALA A 82 -16.97 18.82 12.77
N LEU A 83 -16.18 19.33 11.82
CA LEU A 83 -15.28 18.51 11.00
C LEU A 83 -14.14 17.90 11.85
N LEU A 84 -13.50 18.72 12.69
CA LEU A 84 -12.42 18.28 13.56
C LEU A 84 -12.92 17.23 14.55
N ASP A 85 -14.05 17.46 15.23
CA ASP A 85 -14.60 16.52 16.20
C ASP A 85 -15.00 15.20 15.56
N ARG A 86 -15.70 15.25 14.41
CA ARG A 86 -16.13 14.04 13.67
C ARG A 86 -14.93 13.16 13.31
N THR A 87 -13.89 13.76 12.73
CA THR A 87 -12.72 13.00 12.25
C THR A 87 -11.82 12.54 13.39
N ARG A 88 -11.79 13.29 14.51
CA ARG A 88 -10.92 12.99 15.64
C ARG A 88 -11.34 11.76 16.42
N SER A 89 -12.62 11.50 16.60
CA SER A 89 -13.08 10.27 17.29
C SER A 89 -12.56 9.04 16.55
N ALA A 90 -12.84 8.94 15.25
CA ALA A 90 -12.38 7.84 14.41
C ALA A 90 -10.84 7.71 14.39
N TYR A 91 -10.12 8.85 14.41
CA TYR A 91 -8.66 8.84 14.50
C TYR A 91 -8.16 8.24 15.82
N ARG A 92 -8.76 8.61 16.97
CA ARG A 92 -8.37 8.05 18.28
C ARG A 92 -8.71 6.58 18.39
N ASP A 93 -9.87 6.17 17.88
CA ASP A 93 -10.29 4.78 17.87
C ASP A 93 -9.30 3.93 17.04
N ALA A 94 -8.93 4.41 15.85
CA ALA A 94 -7.93 3.75 15.01
C ALA A 94 -6.55 3.66 15.66
N LEU A 95 -6.10 4.73 16.35
CA LEU A 95 -4.83 4.71 17.10
C LEU A 95 -4.87 3.72 18.29
N ALA A 96 -5.99 3.65 19.00
CA ALA A 96 -6.16 2.72 20.10
C ALA A 96 -6.15 1.27 19.61
N GLU A 97 -6.84 1.00 18.50
CA GLU A 97 -6.80 -0.30 17.85
C GLU A 97 -5.39 -0.66 17.38
N GLU A 98 -4.69 0.25 16.69
CA GLU A 98 -3.30 0.03 16.24
C GLU A 98 -2.37 -0.28 17.43
N ALA A 99 -2.51 0.43 18.55
CA ALA A 99 -1.75 0.16 19.77
C ALA A 99 -2.04 -1.23 20.36
N LEU A 100 -3.33 -1.63 20.41
CA LEU A 100 -3.74 -2.96 20.87
C LEU A 100 -3.20 -4.06 19.96
N GLN A 101 -3.29 -3.87 18.64
CA GLN A 101 -2.81 -4.84 17.66
C GLN A 101 -1.28 -4.96 17.70
N ALA A 102 -0.58 -3.84 17.90
CA ALA A 102 0.87 -3.82 18.08
C ALA A 102 1.26 -4.56 19.36
N GLU A 103 0.61 -4.27 20.49
CA GLU A 103 0.88 -4.94 21.77
C GLU A 103 0.67 -6.46 21.68
N ALA A 104 -0.43 -6.89 21.06
CA ALA A 104 -0.75 -8.30 20.86
C ALA A 104 0.26 -9.05 19.99
N ARG A 105 1.03 -8.34 19.15
CA ARG A 105 2.01 -8.90 18.20
C ARG A 105 3.44 -8.46 18.49
N LEU A 106 3.68 -7.90 19.67
CA LEU A 106 5.01 -7.49 20.10
C LEU A 106 5.93 -8.70 20.12
N PHE A 107 7.02 -8.59 19.37
CA PHE A 107 8.13 -9.49 19.49
C PHE A 107 8.86 -9.25 20.82
N LEU A 108 8.86 -10.26 21.69
CA LEU A 108 9.56 -10.21 22.97
C LEU A 108 10.81 -11.09 22.89
N PRO A 109 12.01 -10.52 22.64
CA PRO A 109 13.24 -11.30 22.50
C PRO A 109 13.65 -12.04 23.78
N PHE A 110 12.99 -11.73 24.90
CA PHE A 110 13.19 -12.37 26.19
C PHE A 110 11.84 -12.79 26.78
N THR A 111 11.83 -13.88 27.53
CA THR A 111 10.64 -14.32 28.29
C THR A 111 10.15 -13.21 29.24
N ARG A 112 8.90 -13.29 29.74
CA ARG A 112 8.30 -12.29 30.66
C ARG A 112 9.18 -11.92 31.87
N ARG A 113 10.12 -12.78 32.27
CA ARG A 113 11.10 -12.52 33.35
C ARG A 113 12.39 -11.81 32.88
N ARG A 114 12.45 -11.36 31.63
CA ARG A 114 13.51 -10.57 30.96
C ARG A 114 14.95 -11.09 31.12
N ARG A 115 15.14 -12.38 31.44
CA ARG A 115 16.47 -12.95 31.75
C ARG A 115 16.88 -14.13 30.87
N THR A 116 15.98 -14.64 30.05
CA THR A 116 16.26 -15.78 29.16
C THR A 116 15.81 -15.39 27.76
N PRO A 117 16.70 -15.42 26.76
CA PRO A 117 16.34 -15.28 25.36
C PRO A 117 15.27 -16.33 24.99
N VAL A 118 14.28 -15.96 24.19
CA VAL A 118 13.33 -16.94 23.64
C VAL A 118 14.01 -17.78 22.55
N ALA A 119 13.55 -19.00 22.32
CA ALA A 119 14.22 -19.90 21.38
C ALA A 119 14.02 -19.43 19.94
N THR A 120 14.92 -19.80 19.01
CA THR A 120 14.84 -19.36 17.60
C THR A 120 13.53 -19.73 16.91
N TYR A 121 12.88 -20.82 17.32
CA TYR A 121 11.55 -21.20 16.81
C TYR A 121 10.44 -20.27 17.34
N ASP A 122 10.59 -19.70 18.54
CA ASP A 122 9.69 -18.68 19.10
C ASP A 122 9.92 -17.30 18.46
N LEU A 123 11.08 -17.11 17.79
CA LEU A 123 11.43 -15.89 17.07
C LEU A 123 10.94 -15.90 15.61
N ALA A 124 10.49 -17.05 15.09
CA ALA A 124 10.04 -17.18 13.71
C ALA A 124 8.57 -16.74 13.58
N SER A 125 8.26 -15.93 12.56
CA SER A 125 6.87 -15.62 12.20
C SER A 125 6.12 -16.91 11.87
N GLY A 126 4.92 -17.07 12.44
CA GLY A 126 4.06 -18.23 12.26
C GLY A 126 2.79 -18.16 13.12
N ASN A 127 1.88 -19.11 12.92
CA ASN A 127 0.56 -19.18 13.58
C ASN A 127 0.56 -18.91 15.09
N ASN A 128 1.64 -19.24 15.80
CA ASN A 128 1.75 -19.09 17.25
C ASN A 128 2.19 -17.69 17.71
N GLN A 129 2.65 -16.82 16.80
CA GLN A 129 3.23 -15.50 17.12
C GLN A 129 2.57 -14.36 16.33
N GLY A 130 1.34 -14.59 15.84
CA GLY A 130 0.51 -13.58 15.21
C GLY A 130 0.84 -13.37 13.73
N ASP A 131 0.38 -14.27 12.88
CA ASP A 131 0.53 -14.20 11.42
C ASP A 131 -0.35 -13.12 10.74
N GLY A 132 -1.06 -12.30 11.52
CA GLY A 132 -2.10 -11.39 11.03
C GLY A 132 -3.29 -12.15 10.42
N ASP A 133 -4.35 -11.42 10.06
CA ASP A 133 -5.59 -12.04 9.55
C ASP A 133 -5.40 -12.71 8.18
N LYS A 134 -4.31 -12.38 7.48
CA LYS A 134 -3.96 -12.88 6.13
C LYS A 134 -2.80 -13.90 6.10
N GLY A 135 -2.19 -14.22 7.24
CA GLY A 135 -1.05 -15.14 7.27
C GLY A 135 0.32 -14.45 7.09
N GLY A 136 1.34 -14.90 7.84
CA GLY A 136 2.75 -14.55 7.66
C GLY A 136 3.14 -13.07 7.86
N VAL A 137 4.30 -12.71 7.31
CA VAL A 137 4.92 -11.37 7.45
C VAL A 137 4.07 -10.26 6.83
N THR A 138 3.34 -10.55 5.75
CA THR A 138 2.48 -9.61 5.05
C THR A 138 1.28 -9.20 5.90
N GLY A 139 0.66 -10.15 6.60
CA GLY A 139 -0.43 -9.88 7.55
C GLY A 139 0.02 -9.04 8.74
N ILE A 140 1.26 -9.20 9.21
CA ILE A 140 1.83 -8.39 10.30
C ILE A 140 2.12 -6.95 9.82
N ALA A 141 2.77 -6.80 8.67
CA ALA A 141 3.19 -5.49 8.14
C ALA A 141 2.01 -4.55 7.81
N ALA A 142 0.90 -5.12 7.31
CA ALA A 142 -0.32 -4.40 7.02
C ALA A 142 -1.01 -3.83 8.27
N VAL A 143 -1.02 -4.59 9.37
CA VAL A 143 -1.73 -4.21 10.61
C VAL A 143 -0.96 -3.17 11.41
N SER A 144 0.37 -3.24 11.42
CA SER A 144 1.21 -2.23 12.08
C SER A 144 1.44 -0.98 11.23
N ARG A 145 0.75 -0.84 10.08
CA ARG A 145 0.97 0.21 9.07
C ARG A 145 2.44 0.39 8.67
N LEU A 146 3.26 -0.66 8.79
CA LEU A 146 4.66 -0.64 8.33
C LEU A 146 4.71 -0.57 6.79
N GLY A 147 3.62 -0.99 6.13
CA GLY A 147 3.36 -0.75 4.72
C GLY A 147 1.87 -0.96 4.42
N GLU A 148 1.44 -0.52 3.24
CA GLU A 148 0.13 -0.93 2.72
C GLU A 148 0.15 -2.44 2.43
N ASP A 149 -0.94 -3.13 2.76
CA ASP A 149 -1.11 -4.52 2.34
C ASP A 149 -1.01 -4.63 0.82
N SER A 150 -0.25 -5.61 0.33
CA SER A 150 0.02 -5.73 -1.08
C SER A 150 0.19 -7.17 -1.52
N VAL A 151 -0.06 -7.37 -2.81
CA VAL A 151 0.09 -8.64 -3.51
C VAL A 151 1.26 -8.52 -4.45
N ASP A 152 2.26 -9.37 -4.27
CA ASP A 152 3.39 -9.48 -5.18
C ASP A 152 2.97 -10.19 -6.47
N CYS A 153 3.01 -9.45 -7.58
CA CYS A 153 2.70 -9.95 -8.91
C CYS A 153 3.93 -9.85 -9.80
N LEU A 154 4.25 -10.94 -10.51
CA LEU A 154 5.31 -10.96 -11.50
C LEU A 154 4.78 -10.39 -12.83
N ILE A 155 5.42 -9.33 -13.33
CA ILE A 155 5.05 -8.70 -14.59
C ILE A 155 6.02 -9.13 -15.68
N LEU A 156 5.50 -9.68 -16.77
CA LEU A 156 6.29 -10.08 -17.94
C LEU A 156 5.62 -9.60 -19.23
N TYR A 157 6.37 -9.57 -20.32
CA TYR A 157 5.86 -9.22 -21.64
C TYR A 157 5.75 -10.46 -22.53
N GLN A 158 4.63 -10.61 -23.23
CA GLN A 158 4.46 -11.60 -24.29
C GLN A 158 4.58 -10.90 -25.65
N GLN A 159 5.59 -11.30 -26.41
CA GLN A 159 5.86 -10.80 -27.75
C GLN A 159 4.88 -11.39 -28.78
N PRO A 160 4.71 -10.78 -29.97
CA PRO A 160 3.78 -11.28 -30.99
C PRO A 160 4.06 -12.72 -31.45
N ASN A 161 5.32 -13.16 -31.35
CA ASN A 161 5.73 -14.54 -31.65
C ASN A 161 5.52 -15.52 -30.48
N GLY A 162 4.88 -15.09 -29.38
CA GLY A 162 4.65 -15.87 -28.17
C GLY A 162 5.84 -15.95 -27.20
N THR A 163 6.98 -15.34 -27.52
CA THR A 163 8.14 -15.31 -26.61
C THR A 163 7.84 -14.44 -25.40
N ILE A 164 8.20 -14.93 -24.21
CA ILE A 164 8.06 -14.17 -22.96
C ILE A 164 9.39 -13.50 -22.61
N THR A 165 9.34 -12.21 -22.31
CA THR A 165 10.50 -11.34 -22.06
C THR A 165 10.28 -10.49 -20.81
N TYR A 166 11.39 -10.01 -20.23
CA TYR A 166 11.36 -9.08 -19.10
C TYR A 166 11.11 -7.62 -19.55
N ASP A 167 11.36 -7.31 -20.82
CA ASP A 167 11.16 -5.98 -21.39
C ASP A 167 10.17 -5.98 -22.56
N HIS A 168 9.56 -4.83 -22.79
CA HIS A 168 8.60 -4.63 -23.88
C HIS A 168 9.22 -4.75 -25.28
N LYS A 169 10.51 -4.44 -25.45
CA LYS A 169 11.20 -4.49 -26.76
C LYS A 169 11.56 -5.92 -27.17
N GLY A 170 11.41 -6.89 -26.28
CA GLY A 170 11.70 -8.29 -26.53
C GLY A 170 13.18 -8.63 -26.53
N VAL A 171 14.05 -7.79 -25.95
CA VAL A 171 15.51 -7.98 -25.98
C VAL A 171 15.97 -8.98 -24.92
N GLN A 172 15.36 -8.94 -23.75
CA GLN A 172 15.69 -9.74 -22.58
C GLN A 172 14.69 -10.87 -22.42
N ARG A 173 15.02 -12.02 -23.01
CA ARG A 173 14.20 -13.23 -22.88
C ARG A 173 14.15 -13.70 -21.42
N ALA A 174 12.96 -14.05 -20.96
CA ALA A 174 12.78 -14.59 -19.62
C ALA A 174 13.24 -16.06 -19.55
N ASP A 175 14.11 -16.38 -18.59
CA ASP A 175 14.44 -17.77 -18.26
C ASP A 175 13.30 -18.36 -17.41
N LEU A 176 12.41 -19.12 -18.06
CA LEU A 176 11.24 -19.71 -17.42
C LEU A 176 11.34 -21.24 -17.25
N GLY A 177 12.50 -21.81 -17.59
CA GLY A 177 12.75 -23.24 -17.52
C GLY A 177 12.76 -23.76 -16.08
N GLN A 178 12.68 -25.08 -15.94
CA GLN A 178 12.86 -25.72 -14.64
C GLN A 178 14.33 -25.62 -14.22
N ARG A 179 14.60 -24.86 -13.16
CA ARG A 179 15.92 -24.80 -12.50
C ARG A 179 15.81 -25.40 -11.11
N SER A 180 16.84 -26.13 -10.70
CA SER A 180 16.94 -26.68 -9.35
C SER A 180 18.27 -26.24 -8.71
N PRO A 181 18.25 -25.79 -7.45
CA PRO A 181 19.48 -25.49 -6.72
C PRO A 181 20.38 -26.73 -6.56
N SER A 182 19.83 -27.94 -6.67
CA SER A 182 20.60 -29.19 -6.57
C SER A 182 21.44 -29.51 -7.80
N HIS A 183 21.13 -28.91 -8.96
CA HIS A 183 21.84 -29.16 -10.22
C HIS A 183 22.77 -27.99 -10.57
N ASP A 184 22.28 -26.76 -10.49
CA ASP A 184 23.06 -25.55 -10.73
C ASP A 184 22.49 -24.40 -9.88
N VAL A 185 23.12 -24.19 -8.72
CA VAL A 185 22.72 -23.15 -7.77
C VAL A 185 22.89 -21.74 -8.34
N THR A 186 23.87 -21.53 -9.22
CA THR A 186 24.18 -20.20 -9.76
C THR A 186 23.14 -19.80 -10.79
N ALA A 187 22.79 -20.70 -11.71
CA ALA A 187 21.71 -20.47 -12.67
C ALA A 187 20.35 -20.31 -11.97
N TYR A 188 20.06 -21.15 -10.97
CA TYR A 188 18.84 -21.03 -10.17
C TYR A 188 18.75 -19.67 -9.47
N ARG A 189 19.81 -19.23 -8.78
CA ARG A 189 19.84 -17.93 -8.10
C ARG A 189 19.68 -16.77 -9.07
N ARG A 190 20.31 -16.83 -10.24
CA ARG A 190 20.15 -15.82 -11.28
C ARG A 190 18.70 -15.74 -11.76
N GLN A 191 18.08 -16.87 -12.07
CA GLN A 191 16.68 -16.92 -12.47
C GLN A 191 15.76 -16.33 -11.38
N GLN A 192 15.93 -16.72 -10.12
CA GLN A 192 15.10 -16.18 -9.03
C GLN A 192 15.31 -14.67 -8.84
N LYS A 193 16.55 -14.20 -8.96
CA LYS A 193 16.86 -12.77 -8.92
C LYS A 193 16.15 -12.01 -10.04
N ASP A 194 16.21 -12.52 -11.27
CA ASP A 194 15.61 -11.86 -12.43
C ASP A 194 14.07 -11.85 -12.33
N LEU A 195 13.45 -12.92 -11.83
CA LEU A 195 12.01 -12.95 -11.55
C LEU A 195 11.63 -11.95 -10.44
N LEU A 196 12.38 -11.92 -9.33
CA LEU A 196 12.14 -10.97 -8.24
C LEU A 196 12.29 -9.52 -8.69
N ALA A 197 13.27 -9.23 -9.56
CA ALA A 197 13.45 -7.89 -10.13
C ALA A 197 12.29 -7.41 -11.01
N ASN A 198 11.44 -8.33 -11.48
CA ASN A 198 10.24 -8.04 -12.28
C ASN A 198 8.94 -8.25 -11.47
N THR A 199 9.06 -8.38 -10.15
CA THR A 199 7.90 -8.47 -9.25
C THR A 199 7.52 -7.08 -8.77
N LEU A 200 6.22 -6.78 -8.80
CA LEU A 200 5.65 -5.52 -8.34
C LEU A 200 4.57 -5.79 -7.29
N ALA A 201 4.64 -5.05 -6.19
CA ALA A 201 3.66 -5.08 -5.12
C ALA A 201 2.44 -4.24 -5.52
N LEU A 202 1.32 -4.89 -5.79
CA LEU A 202 0.05 -4.24 -6.06
C LEU A 202 -0.70 -4.01 -4.75
N PRO A 203 -1.23 -2.80 -4.50
CA PRO A 203 -1.90 -2.51 -3.24
C PRO A 203 -3.22 -3.29 -3.14
N ALA A 204 -3.49 -3.88 -1.97
CA ALA A 204 -4.63 -4.77 -1.75
C ALA A 204 -5.98 -4.10 -2.07
N ARG A 205 -6.08 -2.78 -1.87
CA ARG A 205 -7.26 -1.98 -2.25
C ARG A 205 -7.64 -2.07 -3.74
N TRP A 206 -6.72 -2.52 -4.60
CA TRP A 206 -7.04 -2.74 -6.01
C TRP A 206 -8.03 -3.89 -6.22
N TRP A 207 -8.13 -4.82 -5.26
CA TRP A 207 -9.08 -5.93 -5.30
C TRP A 207 -10.46 -5.57 -4.73
N ASP A 208 -10.60 -4.45 -4.04
CA ASP A 208 -11.85 -4.07 -3.39
C ASP A 208 -12.78 -3.26 -4.33
N GLY A 209 -14.07 -3.31 -4.01
CA GLY A 209 -15.12 -2.53 -4.66
C GLY A 209 -15.76 -3.17 -5.89
N ARG A 210 -16.71 -2.46 -6.51
CA ARG A 210 -17.53 -2.95 -7.63
C ARG A 210 -16.72 -3.27 -8.90
N ASP A 211 -15.58 -2.60 -9.06
CA ASP A 211 -14.63 -2.76 -10.17
C ASP A 211 -13.26 -3.29 -9.69
N GLY A 212 -13.25 -4.04 -8.59
CA GLY A 212 -12.08 -4.73 -8.05
C GLY A 212 -11.36 -5.59 -9.09
N LEU A 213 -10.05 -5.76 -8.92
CA LEU A 213 -9.31 -6.78 -9.65
C LEU A 213 -9.85 -8.17 -9.30
N GLN A 214 -9.79 -9.09 -10.26
CA GLN A 214 -10.16 -10.47 -10.04
C GLN A 214 -9.25 -11.11 -8.97
N PRO A 215 -9.79 -11.92 -8.04
CA PRO A 215 -8.99 -12.66 -7.08
C PRO A 215 -7.91 -13.50 -7.75
N ILE A 216 -6.72 -13.54 -7.15
CA ILE A 216 -5.54 -14.25 -7.69
C ILE A 216 -5.82 -15.74 -7.86
N ALA A 217 -6.63 -16.33 -6.97
CA ALA A 217 -6.99 -17.74 -7.02
C ALA A 217 -7.69 -18.13 -8.33
N ASP A 218 -8.31 -17.16 -9.01
CA ASP A 218 -9.02 -17.38 -10.25
C ASP A 218 -8.14 -17.12 -11.49
N TRP A 219 -6.88 -16.71 -11.30
CA TRP A 219 -5.97 -16.44 -12.40
C TRP A 219 -5.45 -17.75 -13.00
N HIS A 220 -5.32 -17.80 -14.32
CA HIS A 220 -4.78 -18.97 -15.00
C HIS A 220 -3.33 -19.25 -14.58
N HIS A 221 -3.07 -20.48 -14.17
CA HIS A 221 -1.71 -20.94 -13.93
C HIS A 221 -0.92 -20.96 -15.23
N HIS A 222 0.26 -20.34 -15.22
CA HIS A 222 1.13 -20.35 -16.37
C HIS A 222 1.80 -21.73 -16.50
N PRO A 223 1.86 -22.34 -17.71
CA PRO A 223 2.42 -23.68 -17.91
C PRO A 223 3.93 -23.78 -17.65
N GLN A 224 4.63 -22.65 -17.67
CA GLN A 224 6.08 -22.61 -17.47
C GLN A 224 6.47 -22.95 -16.02
N PRO A 225 7.43 -23.88 -15.80
CA PRO A 225 7.78 -24.34 -14.46
C PRO A 225 8.17 -23.23 -13.47
N ALA A 226 8.94 -22.23 -13.91
CA ALA A 226 9.40 -21.16 -13.04
C ALA A 226 8.29 -20.21 -12.55
N LEU A 227 7.12 -20.27 -13.20
CA LEU A 227 5.95 -19.43 -12.91
C LEU A 227 4.84 -20.19 -12.18
N ARG A 228 5.03 -21.49 -11.94
CA ARG A 228 4.07 -22.31 -11.23
C ARG A 228 3.87 -21.74 -9.82
N ASN A 229 2.61 -21.48 -9.46
CA ASN A 229 2.17 -20.89 -8.18
C ASN A 229 2.55 -19.42 -7.94
N LYS A 230 2.93 -18.68 -8.98
CA LYS A 230 3.14 -17.22 -8.89
C LYS A 230 1.95 -16.48 -9.51
N PRO A 231 1.48 -15.37 -8.92
CA PRO A 231 0.59 -14.44 -9.60
C PRO A 231 1.37 -13.79 -10.76
N VAL A 232 0.92 -13.99 -12.00
CA VAL A 232 1.60 -13.47 -13.18
C VAL A 232 0.67 -12.57 -13.97
N ILE A 233 1.16 -11.38 -14.30
CA ILE A 233 0.53 -10.46 -15.24
C ILE A 233 1.36 -10.49 -16.52
N LEU A 234 0.72 -10.91 -17.62
CA LEU A 234 1.34 -10.85 -18.94
C LEU A 234 0.86 -9.61 -19.66
N LEU A 235 1.80 -8.82 -20.15
CA LEU A 235 1.54 -7.62 -20.92
C LEU A 235 1.92 -7.83 -22.38
N SER A 236 1.20 -7.19 -23.28
CA SER A 236 1.66 -7.00 -24.66
C SER A 236 2.81 -5.97 -24.69
N PRO A 237 3.58 -5.86 -25.80
CA PRO A 237 4.63 -4.85 -25.94
C PRO A 237 4.13 -3.40 -25.81
N VAL A 238 2.85 -3.17 -26.06
CA VAL A 238 2.18 -1.87 -25.91
C VAL A 238 1.57 -1.67 -24.52
N GLY A 239 1.80 -2.60 -23.59
CA GLY A 239 1.39 -2.47 -22.19
C GLY A 239 -0.06 -2.88 -21.88
N THR A 240 -0.79 -3.45 -22.85
CA THR A 240 -2.12 -4.01 -22.59
C THR A 240 -2.00 -5.34 -21.84
N CYS A 241 -2.80 -5.54 -20.79
CA CYS A 241 -2.87 -6.79 -20.03
C CYS A 241 -3.51 -7.93 -20.87
N LEU A 242 -2.75 -9.01 -21.06
CA LEU A 242 -3.13 -10.21 -21.80
C LEU A 242 -3.55 -11.37 -20.89
N SER A 243 -3.00 -11.44 -19.67
CA SER A 243 -3.31 -12.48 -18.67
C SER A 243 -3.20 -11.92 -17.26
N GLY A 244 -3.99 -12.48 -16.34
CA GLY A 244 -4.21 -11.93 -15.00
C GLY A 244 -5.49 -11.09 -15.00
N PRO A 245 -5.46 -9.83 -14.53
CA PRO A 245 -6.64 -8.96 -14.51
C PRO A 245 -6.85 -8.26 -15.87
N VAL A 246 -7.22 -9.05 -16.88
CA VAL A 246 -7.41 -8.58 -18.26
C VAL A 246 -8.45 -7.47 -18.34
N GLY A 247 -8.16 -6.41 -19.10
CA GLY A 247 -9.05 -5.25 -19.27
C GLY A 247 -9.15 -4.31 -18.08
N LYS A 248 -8.50 -4.64 -16.94
CA LYS A 248 -8.50 -3.82 -15.72
C LYS A 248 -7.14 -3.18 -15.42
N LEU A 249 -6.07 -3.61 -16.09
CA LEU A 249 -4.73 -3.04 -15.95
C LEU A 249 -4.13 -2.65 -17.30
N ARG A 250 -3.33 -1.58 -17.26
CA ARG A 250 -2.45 -1.14 -18.34
C ARG A 250 -1.08 -0.78 -17.76
N TYR A 251 -0.02 -1.05 -18.51
CA TYR A 251 1.32 -0.59 -18.17
C TYR A 251 1.78 0.45 -19.17
N ASP A 252 2.18 1.61 -18.68
CA ASP A 252 2.89 2.62 -19.45
C ASP A 252 4.35 2.66 -18.99
N HIS A 253 5.26 2.83 -19.95
CA HIS A 253 6.70 2.82 -19.67
C HIS A 253 7.19 4.10 -18.96
N THR A 254 6.38 5.16 -18.95
CA THR A 254 6.66 6.44 -18.30
C THR A 254 5.91 6.57 -16.97
N THR A 255 4.61 6.23 -16.94
CA THR A 255 3.78 6.38 -15.74
C THR A 255 3.68 5.12 -14.89
N GLY A 256 4.13 3.96 -15.40
CA GLY A 256 4.10 2.68 -14.72
C GLY A 256 2.77 1.95 -14.88
N LEU A 257 2.40 1.16 -13.87
CA LEU A 257 1.18 0.36 -13.90
C LEU A 257 -0.04 1.17 -13.46
N GLU A 258 -1.11 1.09 -14.25
CA GLU A 258 -2.35 1.82 -14.05
C GLU A 258 -3.52 0.82 -13.97
N ARG A 259 -4.46 1.10 -13.05
CA ARG A 259 -5.76 0.43 -12.96
C ARG A 259 -6.79 1.23 -13.76
N LEU A 260 -7.54 0.53 -14.61
CA LEU A 260 -8.57 1.08 -15.50
C LEU A 260 -9.97 1.04 -14.88
#